data_AF-A0A2B2C8T5-F1
#
_entry.id   AF-A0A2B2C8T5-F1
#
_cell.length_a   1.000
_cell.length_b   1.000
_cell.length_c   1.000
_cell.angle_alpha   90.00
_cell.angle_beta   90.00
_cell.angle_gamma   90.00
#
_symmetry.space_group_name_H-M   'P 1'
#
loop_
_entity.id
_entity.type
_entity.pdbx_description
1 polymer ?
#
loop_
_entity_poly.entity_id
_entity_poly.type
_entity_poly.pdbx_seq_one_letter_code
_entity_poly.pdbx_strand_id
1 'polypeptide(L)'
;MNQVEIIARRILGWKLNRWDRWFDFEKGTFIPVSDFQPEQNLEHAMLIVEKLKDFGFTYTTNGSTEVCFNNICETGDTLAQAISNAAFTIADNSSIAEEWL
;
A
#
# COMPACT_ATOMS: atom_id res chain seq x y z
N MET A 1 9.97 -9.71 -4.19
CA MET A 1 9.51 -8.40 -3.69
C MET A 1 8.56 -8.69 -2.54
N ASN A 2 8.75 -8.09 -1.37
CA ASN A 2 7.83 -8.32 -0.24
C ASN A 2 6.57 -7.45 -0.37
N GLN A 3 5.55 -7.72 0.44
CA GLN A 3 4.26 -7.01 0.41
C GLN A 3 4.42 -5.49 0.49
N VAL A 4 5.21 -5.01 1.46
CA VAL A 4 5.47 -3.59 1.67
C VAL A 4 6.13 -2.94 0.45
N GLU A 5 7.10 -3.62 -0.17
CA GLU A 5 7.80 -3.13 -1.35
C GLU A 5 6.86 -3.03 -2.56
N ILE A 6 5.98 -4.01 -2.74
CA ILE A 6 4.96 -4.00 -3.81
C ILE A 6 4.00 -2.81 -3.63
N ILE A 7 3.51 -2.59 -2.41
CA ILE A 7 2.62 -1.46 -2.09
C ILE A 7 3.34 -0.12 -2.31
N ALA A 8 4.55 0.04 -1.77
CA ALA A 8 5.33 1.26 -1.89
C ALA A 8 5.56 1.65 -3.35
N ARG A 9 5.90 0.68 -4.20
CA ARG A 9 6.22 0.94 -5.62
C ARG A 9 4.97 1.09 -6.48
N ARG A 10 3.98 0.20 -6.34
CA ARG A 10 2.82 0.14 -7.26
C ARG A 10 1.65 1.01 -6.85
N ILE A 11 1.46 1.26 -5.55
CA ILE A 11 0.38 2.13 -5.06
C ILE A 11 0.92 3.53 -4.75
N LEU A 12 1.95 3.62 -3.91
CA LEU A 12 2.48 4.91 -3.48
C LEU A 12 3.42 5.56 -4.52
N GLY A 13 3.84 4.82 -5.55
CA GLY A 13 4.69 5.34 -6.62
C GLY A 13 6.12 5.66 -6.18
N TRP A 14 6.54 5.20 -4.99
CA TRP A 14 7.88 5.43 -4.48
C TRP A 14 8.89 4.57 -5.24
N LYS A 15 10.01 5.17 -5.65
CA LYS A 15 11.04 4.41 -6.36
C LYS A 15 12.16 4.00 -5.42
N LEU A 16 12.73 2.83 -5.67
CA LEU A 16 13.92 2.38 -4.96
C LEU A 16 15.06 3.37 -5.23
N ASN A 17 15.60 3.97 -4.17
CA ASN A 17 16.75 4.88 -4.26
C ASN A 17 18.03 4.14 -3.86
N ARG A 18 17.97 3.37 -2.78
CA ARG A 18 19.00 2.46 -2.27
C ARG A 18 18.33 1.26 -1.61
N TRP A 19 19.10 0.22 -1.32
CA TRP A 19 18.62 -1.02 -0.72
C TRP A 19 17.82 -0.83 0.59
N ASP A 20 18.05 0.26 1.32
CA ASP A 20 17.41 0.61 2.60
C ASP A 20 16.40 1.77 2.50
N ARG A 21 16.11 2.28 1.29
CA ARG A 21 15.43 3.57 1.15
C ARG A 21 14.70 3.74 -0.19
N TRP A 22 13.46 4.22 -0.11
CA TRP A 22 12.71 4.71 -1.26
C TRP A 22 12.75 6.25 -1.36
N PHE A 23 12.38 6.76 -2.53
CA PHE A 23 12.16 8.18 -2.77
C PHE A 23 10.72 8.44 -3.21
N ASP A 24 10.04 9.31 -2.48
CA ASP A 24 8.72 9.84 -2.79
C ASP A 24 8.87 11.08 -3.69
N PHE A 25 8.48 10.96 -4.95
CA PHE A 25 8.57 12.05 -5.93
C PHE A 25 7.51 13.13 -5.74
N GLU A 26 6.38 12.81 -5.09
CA GLU A 26 5.31 13.77 -4.83
C GLU A 26 5.72 14.70 -3.68
N LYS A 27 6.40 14.15 -2.67
CA LYS A 27 6.85 14.90 -1.48
C LYS A 27 8.30 15.36 -1.53
N GLY A 28 9.11 14.81 -2.44
CA GLY A 28 10.54 15.12 -2.55
C GLY A 28 11.35 14.60 -1.35
N THR A 29 10.90 13.51 -0.72
CA THR A 29 11.47 12.99 0.54
C THR A 29 11.98 11.56 0.40
N PHE A 30 13.00 11.24 1.18
CA PHE A 30 13.52 9.89 1.33
C PHE A 30 12.83 9.15 2.46
N ILE A 31 12.48 7.88 2.22
CA ILE A 31 11.74 7.06 3.18
C ILE A 31 12.55 5.79 3.43
N PRO A 32 13.14 5.63 4.63
CA PRO A 32 13.78 4.37 5.01
C PRO A 32 12.78 3.23 4.94
N VAL A 33 13.22 2.05 4.50
CA VAL A 33 12.37 0.85 4.42
C VAL A 33 11.81 0.47 5.79
N SER A 34 12.58 0.72 6.85
CA SER A 34 12.16 0.51 8.24
C SER A 34 11.02 1.42 8.69
N ASP A 35 10.84 2.57 8.05
CA ASP A 35 9.95 3.62 8.54
C ASP A 35 8.53 3.46 7.99
N PHE A 36 8.33 2.58 7.01
CA PHE A 36 7.00 2.27 6.47
C PHE A 36 6.60 0.83 6.80
N GLN A 37 5.78 0.69 7.84
CA GLN A 37 5.29 -0.58 8.37
C GLN A 37 3.75 -0.63 8.35
N PRO A 38 3.11 -0.68 7.17
CA PRO A 38 1.66 -0.55 7.06
C PRO A 38 0.88 -1.71 7.69
N GLU A 39 1.49 -2.88 7.83
CA GLU A 39 0.85 -4.03 8.48
C GLU A 39 0.69 -3.86 10.00
N GLN A 40 1.52 -3.00 10.61
CA GLN A 40 1.63 -2.83 12.07
C GLN A 40 1.20 -1.44 12.53
N ASN A 41 1.28 -0.44 11.64
CA ASN A 41 0.96 0.94 11.94
C ASN A 41 -0.24 1.40 11.09
N LEU A 42 -1.34 1.70 11.77
CA LEU A 42 -2.58 2.14 11.12
C LEU A 42 -2.41 3.47 10.36
N GLU A 43 -1.60 4.41 10.84
CA GLU A 43 -1.34 5.67 10.13
C GLU A 43 -0.70 5.41 8.77
N HIS A 44 0.28 4.50 8.73
CA HIS A 44 0.91 4.07 7.47
C HIS A 44 -0.07 3.35 6.56
N ALA A 45 -0.92 2.48 7.11
CA ALA A 45 -1.97 1.82 6.36
C ALA A 45 -2.94 2.82 5.74
N MET A 46 -3.32 3.87 6.48
CA MET A 46 -4.24 4.90 5.97
C MET A 46 -3.64 5.73 4.84
N LEU A 47 -2.31 5.89 4.73
CA LEU A 47 -1.69 6.49 3.54
C LEU A 47 -2.03 5.71 2.26
N ILE A 48 -2.10 4.38 2.36
CA ILE A 48 -2.49 3.51 1.25
C ILE A 48 -3.95 3.72 0.89
N VAL A 49 -4.83 3.82 1.90
CA VAL A 49 -6.26 4.08 1.71
C VAL A 49 -6.48 5.37 0.94
N GLU A 50 -5.82 6.46 1.36
CA GLU A 50 -5.95 7.76 0.68
C GLU A 50 -5.44 7.69 -0.76
N LYS A 51 -4.29 7.02 -0.99
CA LYS A 51 -3.77 6.87 -2.35
C LYS A 51 -4.67 6.05 -3.27
N LEU A 52 -5.27 4.98 -2.77
CA LEU A 52 -6.21 4.16 -3.53
C LEU A 52 -7.52 4.94 -3.81
N LYS A 53 -7.99 5.79 -2.88
CA LYS A 53 -9.12 6.69 -3.16
C LYS A 53 -8.81 7.68 -4.27
N ASP A 54 -7.59 8.22 -4.33
CA ASP A 54 -7.15 9.08 -5.44
C ASP A 54 -7.19 8.35 -6.79
N PHE A 55 -6.98 7.04 -6.79
CA PHE A 55 -7.15 6.18 -7.98
C PHE A 55 -8.61 5.76 -8.25
N GLY A 56 -9.57 6.25 -7.45
CA GLY A 56 -10.99 5.98 -7.63
C GLY A 56 -11.51 4.71 -6.95
N PHE A 57 -10.74 4.10 -6.05
CA PHE A 57 -11.24 2.98 -5.25
C PHE A 57 -12.15 3.46 -4.13
N THR A 58 -13.24 2.74 -3.90
CA THR A 58 -14.13 2.96 -2.75
C THR A 58 -13.67 2.09 -1.60
N TYR A 59 -13.26 2.71 -0.50
CA TYR A 59 -12.85 2.05 0.73
C TYR A 59 -14.04 1.81 1.67
N THR A 60 -14.23 0.57 2.11
CA THR A 60 -15.19 0.19 3.16
C THR A 60 -14.54 -0.76 4.17
N THR A 61 -15.01 -0.75 5.41
CA THR A 61 -14.46 -1.62 6.47
C THR A 61 -15.52 -1.99 7.49
N ASN A 62 -15.35 -3.15 8.15
CA ASN A 62 -16.10 -3.52 9.35
C ASN A 62 -15.60 -2.81 10.62
N GLY A 63 -14.51 -2.03 10.52
CA GLY A 63 -13.93 -1.23 11.59
C GLY A 63 -12.81 -1.92 12.36
N SER A 64 -12.54 -3.23 12.16
CA SER A 64 -11.57 -3.96 12.97
C SER A 64 -10.60 -4.85 12.18
N THR A 65 -11.10 -5.65 11.24
CA THR A 65 -10.34 -6.79 10.71
C THR A 65 -10.64 -7.12 9.25
N GLU A 66 -11.62 -6.44 8.64
CA GLU A 66 -11.97 -6.62 7.24
C GLU A 66 -12.05 -5.27 6.54
N VAL A 67 -11.48 -5.22 5.34
CA VAL A 67 -11.46 -4.05 4.47
C VAL A 67 -11.80 -4.50 3.06
N CYS A 68 -12.58 -3.68 2.36
CA CYS A 68 -12.78 -3.79 0.94
C CYS A 68 -12.38 -2.51 0.22
N PHE A 69 -11.77 -2.68 -0.95
CA PHE A 69 -11.62 -1.66 -1.97
C PHE A 69 -12.41 -2.10 -3.20
N ASN A 70 -13.54 -1.44 -3.47
CA ASN A 70 -14.53 -1.90 -4.44
C ASN A 70 -14.98 -3.34 -4.14
N ASN A 71 -14.63 -4.29 -5.02
CA ASN A 71 -15.01 -5.71 -4.89
C ASN A 71 -13.86 -6.58 -4.35
N ILE A 72 -12.71 -5.99 -4.02
CA ILE A 72 -11.56 -6.71 -3.47
C ILE A 72 -11.62 -6.54 -1.96
N CYS A 73 -11.89 -7.63 -1.24
CA CYS A 73 -11.98 -7.65 0.21
C CYS A 73 -10.91 -8.57 0.79
N GLU A 74 -10.22 -8.13 1.82
CA GLU A 74 -9.26 -8.94 2.56
C GLU A 74 -9.43 -8.74 4.06
N THR A 75 -8.93 -9.72 4.82
CA THR A 75 -8.93 -9.71 6.27
C THR A 75 -7.52 -9.64 6.86
N GLY A 76 -7.42 -9.24 8.12
CA GLY A 76 -6.20 -9.32 8.92
C GLY A 76 -6.52 -9.36 10.41
N ASP A 77 -5.51 -9.62 11.23
CA ASP A 77 -5.64 -9.62 12.70
C ASP A 77 -5.89 -8.20 13.25
N THR A 78 -5.53 -7.19 12.47
CA THR A 78 -5.79 -5.77 12.75
C THR A 78 -6.27 -5.05 11.49
N LEU A 79 -6.84 -3.86 11.68
CA LEU A 79 -7.27 -3.01 10.58
C LEU A 79 -6.09 -2.63 9.68
N ALA A 80 -4.92 -2.34 10.26
CA ALA A 80 -3.71 -2.00 9.51
C ALA A 80 -3.27 -3.15 8.58
N GLN A 81 -3.31 -4.37 9.11
CA GLN A 81 -3.01 -5.57 8.34
C GLN A 81 -4.07 -5.85 7.27
N ALA A 82 -5.36 -5.70 7.58
CA ALA A 82 -6.44 -5.89 6.61
C ALA A 82 -6.32 -4.91 5.43
N ILE A 83 -6.02 -3.63 5.70
CA ILE A 83 -5.73 -2.63 4.67
C ILE A 83 -4.54 -3.07 3.81
N SER A 84 -3.45 -3.47 4.45
CA SER A 84 -2.22 -3.87 3.76
C SER A 84 -2.43 -5.09 2.87
N ASN A 85 -3.23 -6.06 3.33
CA ASN A 85 -3.56 -7.26 2.56
C ASN A 85 -4.42 -6.92 1.33
N ALA A 86 -5.48 -6.13 1.51
CA ALA A 86 -6.34 -5.71 0.39
C ALA A 86 -5.55 -4.90 -0.65
N ALA A 87 -4.70 -3.99 -0.18
CA ALA A 87 -3.82 -3.21 -1.04
C ALA A 87 -2.81 -4.08 -1.80
N PHE A 88 -2.24 -5.08 -1.14
CA PHE A 88 -1.36 -6.04 -1.79
C PHE A 88 -2.07 -6.81 -2.90
N THR A 89 -3.27 -7.33 -2.64
CA THR A 89 -4.09 -8.03 -3.64
C THR A 89 -4.37 -7.13 -4.86
N ILE A 90 -4.65 -5.85 -4.65
CA ILE A 90 -4.81 -4.87 -5.74
C ILE A 90 -3.50 -4.68 -6.52
N ALA A 91 -2.39 -4.46 -5.81
CA ALA A 91 -1.11 -4.15 -6.42
C ALA A 91 -0.50 -5.35 -7.17
N ASP A 92 -0.61 -6.55 -6.61
CA ASP A 92 -0.06 -7.78 -7.16
C ASP A 92 -0.88 -8.28 -8.37
N ASN A 93 -2.21 -8.14 -8.32
CA ASN A 93 -3.11 -8.51 -9.42
C ASN A 93 -3.25 -7.42 -10.50
N SER A 94 -2.64 -6.25 -10.31
CA SER A 94 -2.57 -5.23 -11.36
C SER A 94 -1.60 -5.69 -12.45
N SER A 95 -2.12 -5.93 -13.65
CA SER A 95 -1.38 -6.26 -14.88
C SER A 95 -0.59 -5.05 -15.42
N ILE A 96 -0.05 -4.21 -14.54
CA ILE A 96 0.82 -3.10 -14.92
C ILE A 96 2.10 -3.75 -15.46
N ALA A 97 2.28 -3.64 -16.78
CA ALA A 97 3.40 -4.23 -17.50
C ALA A 97 4.72 -3.81 -16.83
N GLU A 98 5.62 -4.79 -16.66
CA GLU A 98 6.96 -4.59 -16.07
C GLU A 98 7.78 -3.50 -16.77
N GLU A 99 7.39 -3.11 -17.98
CA GLU A 99 8.01 -2.07 -18.81
C GLU A 99 7.94 -0.65 -18.21
N TRP A 100 7.18 -0.45 -17.12
CA TRP A 100 7.07 0.83 -16.40
C TRP A 100 7.75 0.83 -15.02
N LEU A 101 8.43 -0.27 -14.64
CA LEU A 101 9.20 -0.40 -13.39
C LEU A 101 10.68 -0.05 -13.54
#